data_AF-A0AA39II28-F1
#
_entry.id   AF-A0AA39II28-F1
#
_cell.length_a   1.000
_cell.length_b   1.000
_cell.length_c   1.000
_cell.angle_alpha   90.00
_cell.angle_beta   90.00
_cell.angle_gamma   90.00
#
_symmetry.space_group_name_H-M   'P 1'
#
loop_
_entity.id
_entity.type
_entity.pdbx_description
1 polymer ?
#
loop_
_entity_poly.entity_id
_entity_poly.type
_entity_poly.pdbx_seq_one_letter_code
_entity_poly.pdbx_strand_id
1 'polypeptide(L)'
;MVCSTAPSSSHSLSADSVVYNYVKRKKPQLLLEMFGKERCGELEGKDHLYDRNAFLSALQTVRVDLEKKERVSFKAEKKRVTCDVPSMRTKPPMDDGSVLARPNADTTQEPKKMKETVLSKTVQEESASVMPKRPNVKITSELAVFNYFYERQQKEALQLLFDEEVREDYGRKVEAMGIWIPSVARIYAWYRYVGLKKVVKNTAEMWKCRLCTKLLKAKGRSNFLSHIGIHENIPCPCVVDECDAIFRSPLHLPVHLQKKHVLFINNLTAKQYHQMTTMRKDFYRKAKAFRDKYFPPESFVGFNDCKTKDTTRDFEDPKCQECGAMITSAMSRRRHVAKHLNLSYKCVFDGCETKGWPSTLPTHFYRKHSRKSSDLSEEQLFKYKRMKVDFIKVMKEAVPKYFLYKVNATEDGLLE
;
A
#
# COMPACT_ATOMS: atom_id res chain seq x y z
N MET A 1 -7.22 31.38 37.26
CA MET A 1 -7.60 31.32 35.82
C MET A 1 -7.51 29.86 35.40
N VAL A 2 -8.66 29.24 35.19
CA VAL A 2 -8.82 27.78 35.06
C VAL A 2 -8.67 27.39 33.60
N CYS A 3 -7.76 26.45 33.29
CA CYS A 3 -7.57 25.92 31.95
C CYS A 3 -8.82 25.17 31.48
N SER A 4 -9.37 25.60 30.35
CA SER A 4 -10.51 25.00 29.66
C SER A 4 -10.23 23.55 29.26
N THR A 5 -11.07 22.62 29.73
CA THR A 5 -11.09 21.20 29.36
C THR A 5 -11.34 21.04 27.86
N ALA A 6 -10.28 20.71 27.12
CA ALA A 6 -10.38 20.27 25.74
C ALA A 6 -11.10 18.90 25.65
N PRO A 7 -11.86 18.62 24.59
CA PRO A 7 -12.54 17.35 24.42
C PRO A 7 -11.51 16.21 24.38
N SER A 8 -11.54 15.39 25.43
CA SER A 8 -10.69 14.21 25.61
C SER A 8 -11.04 13.17 24.55
N SER A 9 -10.48 13.30 23.35
CA SER A 9 -10.44 12.18 22.41
C SER A 9 -9.74 11.00 23.11
N SER A 10 -10.24 9.78 22.96
CA SER A 10 -9.65 8.58 23.58
C SER A 10 -8.15 8.40 23.29
N HIS A 11 -7.63 9.05 22.24
CA HIS A 11 -6.23 9.05 21.87
C HIS A 11 -5.34 9.94 22.74
N SER A 12 -5.83 11.08 23.25
CA SER A 12 -5.04 11.96 24.13
C SER A 12 -4.71 11.25 25.44
N LEU A 13 -5.70 10.56 26.03
CA LEU A 13 -5.52 9.75 27.23
C LEU A 13 -4.41 8.70 27.08
N SER A 14 -4.26 8.12 25.89
CA SER A 14 -3.22 7.13 25.63
C SER A 14 -1.81 7.73 25.55
N ALA A 15 -1.68 8.96 25.03
CA ALA A 15 -0.41 9.67 24.99
C ALA A 15 0.00 10.14 26.39
N ASP A 16 -0.96 10.70 27.13
CA ASP A 16 -0.76 11.17 28.50
C ASP A 16 -0.30 10.02 29.41
N SER A 17 -0.90 8.82 29.28
CA SER A 17 -0.49 7.62 30.04
C SER A 17 0.95 7.20 29.74
N VAL A 18 1.38 7.33 28.48
CA VAL A 18 2.74 6.98 28.05
C VAL A 18 3.77 7.98 28.59
N VAL A 19 3.47 9.27 28.54
CA VAL A 19 4.33 10.33 29.11
C VAL A 19 4.35 10.23 30.63
N TYR A 20 3.20 10.00 31.27
CA TYR A 20 3.09 9.77 32.71
C TYR A 20 4.00 8.64 33.17
N ASN A 21 3.95 7.48 32.50
CA ASN A 21 4.80 6.34 32.82
C ASN A 21 6.29 6.60 32.61
N TYR A 22 6.65 7.50 31.70
CA TYR A 22 8.02 7.97 31.54
C TYR A 22 8.46 8.85 32.72
N VAL A 23 7.66 9.88 33.04
CA VAL A 23 7.94 10.83 34.13
C VAL A 23 7.98 10.09 35.48
N LYS A 24 7.02 9.20 35.74
CA LYS A 24 6.94 8.37 36.94
C LYS A 24 8.21 7.59 37.24
N ARG A 25 9.00 7.23 36.23
CA ARG A 25 10.25 6.48 36.42
C ARG A 25 11.48 7.35 36.52
N LYS A 26 11.53 8.40 35.72
CA LYS A 26 12.70 9.25 35.64
C LYS A 26 12.70 10.30 36.75
N LYS A 27 11.53 10.85 37.06
CA LYS A 27 11.33 11.95 38.01
C LYS A 27 9.95 11.83 38.70
N PRO A 28 9.71 10.77 39.51
CA PRO A 28 8.41 10.54 40.17
C PRO A 28 7.91 11.72 41.02
N GLN A 29 8.83 12.47 41.63
CA GLN A 29 8.52 13.63 42.47
C GLN A 29 7.79 14.75 41.71
N LEU A 30 7.91 14.81 40.38
CA LEU A 30 7.28 15.84 39.55
C LEU A 30 5.86 15.49 39.09
N LEU A 31 5.36 14.28 39.39
CA LEU A 31 4.09 13.82 38.85
C LEU A 31 2.90 14.68 39.29
N LEU A 32 2.82 15.00 40.58
CA LEU A 32 1.73 15.80 41.13
C LEU A 32 1.74 17.23 40.57
N GLU A 33 2.92 17.80 40.36
CA GLU A 33 3.10 19.14 39.80
C GLU A 33 2.70 19.17 38.31
N MET A 34 3.08 18.15 37.54
CA MET A 34 2.88 18.14 36.09
C MET A 34 1.48 17.71 35.65
N PHE A 35 0.85 16.78 36.36
CA PHE A 35 -0.43 16.20 35.97
C PHE A 35 -1.57 16.59 36.92
N GLY A 36 -1.27 16.96 38.16
CA GLY A 36 -2.27 17.18 39.20
C GLY A 36 -2.78 15.88 39.82
N LYS A 37 -3.22 15.95 41.09
CA LYS A 37 -3.60 14.78 41.90
C LYS A 37 -4.71 13.93 41.27
N GLU A 38 -5.77 14.58 40.77
CA GLU A 38 -6.91 13.88 40.15
C GLU A 38 -6.48 13.12 38.88
N ARG A 39 -5.70 13.78 38.02
CA ARG A 39 -5.23 13.16 36.76
C ARG A 39 -4.23 12.03 37.01
N CYS A 40 -3.35 12.16 38.01
CA CYS A 40 -2.49 11.06 38.42
C CYS A 40 -3.32 9.84 38.80
N GLY A 41 -4.39 10.00 39.58
CA GLY A 41 -5.30 8.91 39.94
C GLY A 41 -5.96 8.25 38.72
N GLU A 42 -6.43 9.04 37.75
CA GLU A 42 -6.98 8.52 36.50
C GLU A 42 -5.97 7.71 35.67
N LEU A 43 -4.71 8.18 35.62
CA LEU A 43 -3.64 7.56 34.85
C LEU A 43 -3.10 6.30 35.56
N GLU A 44 -3.04 6.32 36.90
CA GLU A 44 -2.68 5.16 37.72
C GLU A 44 -3.69 4.03 37.62
N GLY A 45 -4.99 4.34 37.60
CA GLY A 45 -6.03 3.34 37.35
C GLY A 45 -5.86 2.61 36.02
N LYS A 46 -5.14 3.21 35.06
CA LYS A 46 -4.86 2.64 33.73
C LYS A 46 -3.44 2.12 33.56
N ASP A 47 -2.57 2.26 34.56
CA ASP A 47 -1.14 1.92 34.46
C ASP A 47 -0.92 0.45 34.09
N HIS A 48 -1.77 -0.44 34.60
CA HIS A 48 -1.76 -1.87 34.29
C HIS A 48 -1.94 -2.21 32.78
N LEU A 49 -2.49 -1.27 31.98
CA LEU A 49 -2.68 -1.46 30.54
C LEU A 49 -1.39 -1.22 29.72
N TYR A 50 -0.35 -0.66 30.36
CA TYR A 50 0.89 -0.28 29.68
C TYR A 50 2.06 -1.05 30.30
N ASP A 51 2.68 -1.92 29.50
CA ASP A 51 3.93 -2.56 29.90
C ASP A 51 4.95 -1.50 30.31
N ARG A 52 5.76 -1.81 31.34
CA ARG A 52 6.82 -0.95 31.83
C ARG A 52 7.66 -0.49 30.62
N ASN A 53 8.06 -1.35 29.70
CA ASN A 53 8.92 -0.92 28.59
C ASN A 53 8.19 -0.48 27.31
N ALA A 54 6.87 -0.22 27.37
CA ALA A 54 6.06 0.08 26.18
C ALA A 54 6.53 1.34 25.42
N PHE A 55 6.88 2.43 26.12
CA PHE A 55 7.30 3.68 25.45
C PHE A 55 8.65 3.54 24.74
N LEU A 56 9.65 2.97 25.42
CA LEU A 56 10.97 2.72 24.83
C LEU A 56 10.86 1.76 23.64
N SER A 57 10.07 0.70 23.77
CA SER A 57 9.77 -0.24 22.68
C SER A 57 9.05 0.45 21.51
N ALA A 58 8.17 1.41 21.80
CA ALA A 58 7.47 2.20 20.80
C ALA A 58 8.42 3.03 19.94
N LEU A 59 9.33 3.75 20.59
CA LEU A 59 10.32 4.58 19.91
C LEU A 59 11.30 3.75 19.09
N GLN A 60 11.77 2.64 19.64
CA GLN A 60 12.65 1.72 18.90
C GLN A 60 11.95 1.19 17.64
N THR A 61 10.66 0.88 17.74
CA THR A 61 9.85 0.42 16.59
C THR A 61 9.73 1.50 15.52
N VAL A 62 9.42 2.74 15.90
CA VAL A 62 9.33 3.89 14.97
C VAL A 62 10.68 4.15 14.31
N ARG A 63 11.77 4.14 15.09
CA ARG A 63 13.14 4.32 14.58
C ARG A 63 13.49 3.32 13.49
N VAL A 64 13.30 2.01 13.75
CA VAL A 64 13.60 0.95 12.78
C VAL A 64 12.80 1.14 11.48
N ASP A 65 11.56 1.59 11.56
CA ASP A 65 10.72 1.82 10.37
C ASP A 65 11.09 3.09 9.60
N LEU A 66 11.53 4.16 10.29
CA LEU A 66 12.06 5.36 9.65
C LEU A 66 13.35 5.04 8.88
N GLU A 67 14.30 4.33 9.51
CA GLU A 67 15.55 3.90 8.88
C GLU A 67 15.29 3.01 7.64
N LYS A 68 14.29 2.13 7.70
CA LYS A 68 13.88 1.32 6.53
C LYS A 68 13.33 2.17 5.38
N LYS A 69 12.53 3.20 5.69
CA LYS A 69 11.95 4.09 4.66
C LYS A 69 13.05 4.89 3.95
N GLU A 70 14.05 5.37 4.66
CA GLU A 70 15.20 6.07 4.08
C GLU A 70 15.98 5.17 3.11
N ARG A 71 16.32 3.94 3.52
CA ARG A 71 17.03 2.98 2.66
C ARG A 71 16.28 2.68 1.36
N VAL A 72 14.94 2.65 1.39
CA VAL A 72 14.11 2.44 0.20
C VAL A 72 14.13 3.68 -0.71
N SER A 73 14.13 4.89 -0.14
CA SER A 73 14.22 6.15 -0.90
C SER A 73 15.54 6.23 -1.67
N PHE A 74 16.67 6.01 -0.99
CA PHE A 74 18.01 6.05 -1.62
C PHE A 74 18.17 5.03 -2.76
N LYS A 75 17.63 3.82 -2.61
CA LYS A 75 17.68 2.79 -3.67
C LYS A 75 16.83 3.16 -4.89
N ALA A 76 15.69 3.83 -4.69
CA ALA A 76 14.84 4.27 -5.79
C ALA A 76 15.47 5.41 -6.59
N GLU A 77 16.19 6.30 -5.91
CA GLU A 77 16.86 7.46 -6.52
C GLU A 77 18.12 7.06 -7.28
N LYS A 78 18.99 6.21 -6.70
CA LYS A 78 20.18 5.69 -7.40
C LYS A 78 19.82 4.92 -8.68
N LYS A 79 18.66 4.25 -8.70
CA LYS A 79 18.18 3.52 -9.88
C LYS A 79 17.72 4.45 -11.01
N ARG A 80 17.24 5.66 -10.70
CA ARG A 80 16.85 6.64 -11.74
C ARG A 80 18.08 7.28 -12.39
N VAL A 81 19.13 7.55 -11.62
CA VAL A 81 20.36 8.18 -12.13
C VAL A 81 21.16 7.24 -13.04
N THR A 82 21.03 5.93 -12.89
CA THR A 82 21.77 4.94 -13.72
C THR A 82 21.08 4.56 -15.04
N CYS A 83 19.96 5.19 -15.41
CA CYS A 83 19.22 4.84 -16.64
C CYS A 83 19.61 5.66 -17.88
N ASP A 84 20.42 6.71 -17.75
CA ASP A 84 20.70 7.65 -18.84
C ASP A 84 22.13 7.62 -19.39
N VAL A 85 22.86 6.52 -19.20
CA VAL A 85 24.13 6.32 -19.91
C VAL A 85 24.00 5.13 -20.87
N PRO A 86 23.87 5.36 -22.19
CA PRO A 86 24.04 4.32 -23.18
C PRO A 86 25.46 3.77 -23.04
N SER A 87 25.58 2.56 -22.51
CA SER A 87 26.82 1.79 -22.55
C SER A 87 27.08 1.45 -24.02
N MET A 88 27.80 2.33 -24.72
CA MET A 88 28.41 2.07 -26.03
C MET A 88 29.37 0.88 -25.87
N ARG A 89 28.87 -0.34 -26.08
CA ARG A 89 29.72 -1.47 -26.41
C ARG A 89 30.14 -1.29 -27.86
N THR A 90 31.40 -0.92 -28.05
CA THR A 90 32.13 -1.00 -29.30
C THR A 90 31.94 -2.41 -29.89
N LYS A 91 31.26 -2.47 -31.05
CA LYS A 91 31.29 -3.66 -31.92
C LYS A 91 32.65 -3.68 -32.63
N PRO A 92 33.25 -4.86 -32.85
CA PRO A 92 34.36 -4.99 -33.79
C PRO A 92 33.86 -4.76 -35.23
N PRO A 93 34.73 -4.30 -36.14
CA PRO A 93 34.37 -3.98 -37.51
C PRO A 93 34.06 -5.27 -38.28
N MET A 94 32.93 -5.27 -38.99
CA MET A 94 32.72 -6.20 -40.09
C MET A 94 32.63 -5.41 -41.39
N ASP A 95 33.36 -5.96 -42.34
CA ASP A 95 33.77 -5.44 -43.64
C ASP A 95 32.61 -5.30 -44.64
N ASP A 96 32.84 -4.41 -45.59
CA ASP A 96 31.91 -3.89 -46.58
C ASP A 96 31.52 -4.90 -47.68
N GLY A 97 30.33 -4.69 -48.27
CA GLY A 97 30.03 -5.24 -49.59
C GLY A 97 28.63 -4.96 -50.11
N SER A 98 28.56 -4.21 -51.22
CA SER A 98 27.46 -4.15 -52.23
C SER A 98 26.23 -3.30 -51.84
N VAL A 99 26.05 -2.04 -52.28
CA VAL A 99 25.92 -1.44 -53.63
C VAL A 99 24.88 -2.11 -54.53
N LEU A 100 23.66 -1.56 -54.58
CA LEU A 100 22.91 -1.35 -55.83
C LEU A 100 21.91 -0.20 -55.66
N ALA A 101 21.73 0.55 -56.73
CA ALA A 101 21.23 1.91 -56.77
C ALA A 101 19.89 2.04 -57.51
N ARG A 102 19.16 3.14 -57.16
CA ARG A 102 18.22 3.96 -57.98
C ARG A 102 16.82 3.39 -58.32
N PRO A 103 15.83 4.22 -58.76
CA PRO A 103 15.67 5.69 -58.60
C PRO A 103 14.24 6.17 -58.19
N ASN A 104 14.15 7.50 -58.09
CA ASN A 104 13.05 8.44 -57.79
C ASN A 104 11.75 8.37 -58.61
N ALA A 105 10.65 8.84 -57.99
CA ALA A 105 9.64 9.78 -58.54
C ALA A 105 8.81 10.29 -57.33
N ASP A 106 8.92 11.54 -56.89
CA ASP A 106 8.31 12.76 -57.44
C ASP A 106 6.77 12.70 -57.49
N THR A 107 6.10 13.52 -56.67
CA THR A 107 4.86 14.26 -56.97
C THR A 107 4.41 15.05 -55.73
N THR A 108 4.63 16.35 -55.83
CA THR A 108 4.05 17.45 -55.07
C THR A 108 2.52 17.47 -55.19
N GLN A 109 1.81 17.68 -54.08
CA GLN A 109 0.54 18.45 -54.05
C GLN A 109 0.21 18.91 -52.63
N GLU A 110 0.26 20.22 -52.42
CA GLU A 110 -0.43 20.92 -51.32
C GLU A 110 -1.95 20.71 -51.45
N PRO A 111 -2.70 20.73 -50.32
CA PRO A 111 -3.50 21.93 -50.10
C PRO A 111 -3.75 22.34 -48.63
N LYS A 112 -3.91 23.66 -48.47
CA LYS A 112 -4.89 24.36 -47.64
C LYS A 112 -4.72 24.31 -46.10
N LYS A 113 -4.13 25.39 -45.61
CA LYS A 113 -4.37 26.02 -44.29
C LYS A 113 -5.87 26.02 -43.94
N MET A 114 -6.26 25.22 -42.96
CA MET A 114 -7.38 25.51 -42.07
C MET A 114 -6.83 26.08 -40.77
N LYS A 115 -7.29 27.28 -40.41
CA LYS A 115 -7.01 27.93 -39.12
C LYS A 115 -7.76 27.17 -38.04
N GLU A 116 -7.06 26.28 -37.35
CA GLU A 116 -7.55 25.66 -36.12
C GLU A 116 -7.21 26.59 -34.95
N THR A 117 -8.24 27.18 -34.36
CA THR A 117 -8.15 27.98 -33.14
C THR A 117 -7.84 27.04 -31.98
N VAL A 118 -6.55 26.83 -31.74
CA VAL A 118 -6.03 26.12 -30.57
C VAL A 118 -6.38 26.97 -29.34
N LEU A 119 -7.42 26.56 -28.63
CA LEU A 119 -7.66 26.97 -27.26
C LEU A 119 -6.59 26.30 -26.40
N SER A 120 -5.45 26.96 -26.26
CA SER A 120 -4.36 26.61 -25.35
C SER A 120 -4.89 26.67 -23.91
N LYS A 121 -5.46 25.54 -23.46
CA LYS A 121 -5.61 25.28 -22.03
C LYS A 121 -4.21 25.28 -21.43
N THR A 122 -3.90 26.36 -20.74
CA THR A 122 -2.79 26.47 -19.79
C THR A 122 -2.99 25.39 -18.73
N VAL A 123 -2.46 24.20 -19.00
CA VAL A 123 -2.25 23.19 -17.96
C VAL A 123 -1.16 23.80 -17.07
N GLN A 124 -1.59 24.37 -15.95
CA GLN A 124 -0.68 24.65 -14.85
C GLN A 124 0.00 23.32 -14.51
N GLU A 125 1.24 23.16 -14.96
CA GLU A 125 2.17 22.24 -14.34
C GLU A 125 2.33 22.72 -12.90
N GLU A 126 1.49 22.19 -12.01
CA GLU A 126 1.72 22.24 -10.58
C GLU A 126 3.14 21.71 -10.36
N SER A 127 4.06 22.65 -10.10
CA SER A 127 5.44 22.39 -9.79
C SER A 127 5.44 21.30 -8.72
N ALA A 128 5.96 20.13 -9.08
CA ALA A 128 6.02 18.99 -8.18
C ALA A 128 6.82 19.46 -6.96
N SER A 129 6.12 19.83 -5.89
CA SER A 129 6.70 20.50 -4.73
C SER A 129 7.88 19.65 -4.28
N VAL A 130 9.09 20.16 -4.45
CA VAL A 130 10.31 19.48 -3.99
C VAL A 130 10.18 19.43 -2.48
N MET A 131 9.70 18.29 -1.97
CA MET A 131 9.53 18.10 -0.54
C MET A 131 10.91 18.25 0.08
N PRO A 132 11.10 19.18 1.03
CA PRO A 132 12.40 19.43 1.62
C PRO A 132 12.95 18.12 2.18
N LYS A 133 14.22 17.87 1.87
CA LYS A 133 14.92 16.65 2.28
C LYS A 133 14.83 16.55 3.80
N ARG A 134 14.29 15.43 4.29
CA ARG A 134 14.05 15.26 5.73
C ARG A 134 15.37 15.32 6.50
N PRO A 135 15.45 16.12 7.59
CA PRO A 135 16.62 16.12 8.44
C PRO A 135 16.77 14.75 9.12
N ASN A 136 17.99 14.21 9.13
CA ASN A 136 18.31 12.90 9.71
C ASN A 136 18.49 12.99 11.23
N VAL A 137 17.47 13.48 11.93
CA VAL A 137 17.48 13.61 13.39
C VAL A 137 16.89 12.34 13.99
N LYS A 138 17.65 11.71 14.89
CA LYS A 138 17.22 10.53 15.62
C LYS A 138 16.20 10.90 16.70
N ILE A 139 14.99 10.38 16.61
CA ILE A 139 13.94 10.57 17.63
C ILE A 139 14.25 9.69 18.86
N THR A 140 14.68 10.32 19.95
CA THR A 140 14.86 9.67 21.27
C THR A 140 13.59 9.75 22.12
N SER A 141 13.53 9.00 23.21
CA SER A 141 12.41 9.08 24.17
C SER A 141 12.29 10.44 24.82
N GLU A 142 13.42 11.01 25.19
CA GLU A 142 13.50 12.32 25.80
C GLU A 142 13.06 13.40 24.84
N LEU A 143 13.48 13.34 23.56
CA LEU A 143 13.06 14.30 22.55
C LEU A 143 11.55 14.21 22.25
N ALA A 144 10.97 13.00 22.27
CA ALA A 144 9.54 12.82 22.10
C ALA A 144 8.72 13.36 23.30
N VAL A 145 9.22 13.16 24.53
CA VAL A 145 8.60 13.71 25.75
C VAL A 145 8.78 15.23 25.80
N PHE A 146 9.95 15.75 25.44
CA PHE A 146 10.20 17.18 25.30
C PHE A 146 9.20 17.78 24.32
N ASN A 147 9.05 17.21 23.11
CA ASN A 147 8.11 17.69 22.11
C ASN A 147 6.66 17.69 22.62
N TYR A 148 6.27 16.71 23.43
CA TYR A 148 4.93 16.64 24.03
C TYR A 148 4.61 17.86 24.92
N PHE A 149 5.56 18.28 25.76
CA PHE A 149 5.40 19.46 26.63
C PHE A 149 5.60 20.77 25.84
N TYR A 150 6.51 20.76 24.86
CA TYR A 150 6.79 21.87 23.97
C TYR A 150 5.57 22.26 23.13
N GLU A 151 4.92 21.29 22.47
CA GLU A 151 3.69 21.50 21.68
C GLU A 151 2.53 22.09 22.53
N ARG A 152 2.52 21.82 23.84
CA ARG A 152 1.52 22.34 24.80
C ARG A 152 1.94 23.65 25.46
N GLN A 153 3.12 24.17 25.14
CA GLN A 153 3.68 25.38 25.74
C GLN A 153 3.81 25.30 27.28
N GLN A 154 4.02 24.10 27.84
CA GLN A 154 4.17 23.88 29.28
C GLN A 154 5.63 24.13 29.69
N LYS A 155 6.02 25.40 29.78
CA LYS A 155 7.41 25.84 30.02
C LYS A 155 7.94 25.36 31.37
N GLU A 156 7.10 25.34 32.39
CA GLU A 156 7.43 24.91 33.75
C GLU A 156 7.80 23.42 33.75
N ALA A 157 6.97 22.59 33.11
CA ALA A 157 7.23 21.15 32.95
C ALA A 157 8.55 20.90 32.19
N LEU A 158 8.85 21.71 31.18
CA LEU A 158 10.12 21.62 30.45
C LEU A 158 11.31 21.98 31.35
N GLN A 159 11.23 23.08 32.11
CA GLN A 159 12.26 23.50 33.06
C GLN A 159 12.54 22.44 34.14
N LEU A 160 11.51 21.77 34.63
CA LEU A 160 11.64 20.71 35.64
C LEU A 160 12.23 19.42 35.07
N LEU A 161 11.87 19.07 33.84
CA LEU A 161 12.30 17.83 33.21
C LEU A 161 13.69 17.88 32.58
N PHE A 162 14.12 19.04 32.08
CA PHE A 162 15.32 19.17 31.27
C PHE A 162 16.13 20.39 31.70
N ASP A 163 17.45 20.22 31.83
CA ASP A 163 18.36 21.34 32.04
C ASP A 163 18.34 22.30 30.83
N GLU A 164 18.90 23.50 31.01
CA GLU A 164 18.86 24.55 29.99
C GLU A 164 19.55 24.15 28.68
N GLU A 165 20.72 23.53 28.75
CA GLU A 165 21.47 23.09 27.57
C GLU A 165 20.68 22.06 26.74
N VAL A 166 20.10 21.06 27.41
CA VAL A 166 19.26 20.04 26.77
C VAL A 166 17.98 20.64 26.21
N ARG A 167 17.36 21.61 26.89
CA ARG A 167 16.17 22.30 26.38
C ARG A 167 16.47 23.08 25.10
N GLU A 168 17.59 23.77 25.04
CA GLU A 168 17.99 24.49 23.83
C GLU A 168 18.32 23.54 22.67
N ASP A 169 19.08 22.48 22.93
CA ASP A 169 19.40 21.47 21.92
C ASP A 169 18.14 20.78 21.38
N TYR A 170 17.25 20.36 22.27
CA TYR A 170 15.98 19.76 21.87
C TYR A 170 15.05 20.76 21.19
N GLY A 171 15.02 22.02 21.63
CA GLY A 171 14.32 23.12 20.96
C GLY A 171 14.78 23.28 19.51
N ARG A 172 16.10 23.41 19.29
CA ARG A 172 16.69 23.47 17.94
C ARG A 172 16.35 22.23 17.11
N LYS A 173 16.36 21.03 17.69
CA LYS A 173 15.98 19.79 17.00
C LYS A 173 14.50 19.75 16.62
N VAL A 174 13.61 20.19 17.52
CA VAL A 174 12.17 20.28 17.25
C VAL A 174 11.90 21.31 16.15
N GLU A 175 12.51 22.48 16.22
CA GLU A 175 12.40 23.52 15.18
C GLU A 175 12.95 23.05 13.83
N ALA A 176 14.12 22.40 13.81
CA ALA A 176 14.71 21.86 12.60
C ALA A 176 13.85 20.73 11.98
N MET A 177 13.20 19.91 12.81
CA MET A 177 12.25 18.90 12.32
C MET A 177 10.91 19.51 11.93
N GLY A 178 10.48 20.61 12.55
CA GLY A 178 9.20 21.27 12.31
C GLY A 178 8.03 20.28 12.32
N ILE A 179 7.26 20.26 11.23
CA ILE A 179 6.09 19.39 11.03
C ILE A 179 6.45 17.89 11.01
N TRP A 180 7.74 17.54 10.95
CA TRP A 180 8.19 16.15 10.83
C TRP A 180 8.32 15.40 12.16
N ILE A 181 8.34 16.07 13.31
CA ILE A 181 8.36 15.37 14.59
C ILE A 181 6.96 14.78 14.87
N PRO A 182 6.83 13.44 14.97
CA PRO A 182 5.54 12.85 15.27
C PRO A 182 5.19 13.07 16.74
N SER A 183 3.93 13.42 17.00
CA SER A 183 3.42 13.52 18.37
C SER A 183 3.57 12.20 19.13
N VAL A 184 3.61 12.25 20.47
CA VAL A 184 3.67 11.02 21.30
C VAL A 184 2.48 10.10 21.03
N ALA A 185 1.29 10.67 20.81
CA ALA A 185 0.09 9.92 20.44
C ALA A 185 0.33 9.09 19.17
N ARG A 186 0.96 9.69 18.16
CA ARG A 186 1.30 9.06 16.89
C ARG A 186 2.33 7.96 17.03
N ILE A 187 3.40 8.22 17.79
CA ILE A 187 4.46 7.25 18.09
C ILE A 187 3.85 6.02 18.76
N TYR A 188 3.01 6.23 19.77
CA TYR A 188 2.38 5.16 20.51
C TYR A 188 1.33 4.40 19.67
N ALA A 189 0.51 5.11 18.89
CA ALA A 189 -0.46 4.47 18.00
C ALA A 189 0.24 3.59 16.94
N TRP A 190 1.37 4.05 16.39
CA TRP A 190 2.18 3.24 15.47
C TRP A 190 2.73 1.98 16.14
N TYR A 191 3.25 2.11 17.36
CA TYR A 191 3.73 0.97 18.13
C TYR A 191 2.64 -0.06 18.40
N ARG A 192 1.46 0.38 18.86
CA ARG A 192 0.30 -0.51 19.06
C ARG A 192 -0.07 -1.23 17.78
N TYR A 193 -0.16 -0.50 16.66
CA TYR A 193 -0.44 -1.08 15.36
C TYR A 193 0.59 -2.16 14.98
N VAL A 194 1.89 -1.87 15.08
CA VAL A 194 2.95 -2.82 14.73
C VAL A 194 2.96 -4.04 15.66
N GLY A 195 2.76 -3.83 16.96
CA GLY A 195 2.67 -4.89 17.96
C GLY A 195 1.51 -5.84 17.67
N LEU A 196 0.30 -5.30 17.52
CA LEU A 196 -0.90 -6.07 17.21
C LEU A 196 -0.79 -6.79 15.86
N LYS A 197 -0.17 -6.16 14.85
CA LYS A 197 0.03 -6.77 13.53
C LYS A 197 0.90 -8.03 13.55
N LYS A 198 1.81 -8.15 14.52
CA LYS A 198 2.65 -9.36 14.69
C LYS A 198 1.83 -10.54 15.24
N VAL A 199 0.93 -10.24 16.18
CA VAL A 199 0.07 -11.23 16.86
C VAL A 199 -1.09 -11.64 15.96
N VAL A 200 -1.80 -10.66 15.40
CA VAL A 200 -3.01 -10.88 14.62
C VAL A 200 -2.67 -10.96 13.13
N LYS A 201 -2.32 -12.17 12.67
CA LYS A 201 -2.05 -12.46 11.26
C LYS A 201 -3.35 -12.66 10.48
N ASN A 202 -3.35 -12.26 9.22
CA ASN A 202 -4.44 -12.50 8.24
C ASN A 202 -5.81 -11.86 8.55
N THR A 203 -5.89 -10.92 9.49
CA THR A 203 -7.10 -10.13 9.72
C THR A 203 -7.08 -8.84 8.90
N ALA A 204 -8.26 -8.30 8.63
CA ALA A 204 -8.38 -7.00 7.98
C ALA A 204 -8.05 -5.89 8.98
N GLU A 205 -7.27 -4.91 8.54
CA GLU A 205 -7.01 -3.71 9.34
C GLU A 205 -8.26 -2.82 9.32
N MET A 206 -8.64 -2.28 10.48
CA MET A 206 -9.75 -1.35 10.61
C MET A 206 -9.21 0.06 10.88
N TRP A 207 -9.58 0.99 10.02
CA TRP A 207 -9.15 2.38 10.08
C TRP A 207 -10.36 3.30 9.97
N LYS A 208 -10.40 4.36 10.78
CA LYS A 208 -11.45 5.37 10.74
C LYS A 208 -10.96 6.57 9.94
N CYS A 209 -11.64 6.96 8.86
CA CYS A 209 -11.22 8.15 8.11
C CYS A 209 -11.31 9.39 9.01
N ARG A 210 -10.24 10.19 9.12
CA ARG A 210 -10.23 11.41 9.94
C ARG A 210 -11.21 12.47 9.46
N LEU A 211 -11.47 12.53 8.14
CA LEU A 211 -12.35 13.54 7.55
C LEU A 211 -13.84 13.14 7.63
N CYS A 212 -14.22 12.01 7.04
CA CYS A 212 -15.64 11.61 6.98
C CYS A 212 -16.06 10.64 8.08
N THR A 213 -15.16 10.27 8.99
CA THR A 213 -15.40 9.34 10.11
C THR A 213 -15.77 7.91 9.73
N LYS A 214 -15.85 7.59 8.43
CA LYS A 214 -16.20 6.26 7.92
C LYS A 214 -15.17 5.22 8.37
N LEU A 215 -15.66 4.13 8.97
CA LEU A 215 -14.85 2.98 9.30
C LEU A 215 -14.62 2.13 8.04
N LEU A 216 -13.36 1.91 7.70
CA LEU A 216 -12.96 1.10 6.55
C LEU A 216 -12.25 -0.15 7.03
N LYS A 217 -12.68 -1.29 6.50
CA LYS A 217 -12.06 -2.60 6.68
C LYS A 217 -11.31 -2.94 5.40
N ALA A 218 -10.00 -3.18 5.48
CA ALA A 218 -9.24 -3.58 4.30
C ALA A 218 -8.15 -4.60 4.61
N LYS A 219 -8.00 -5.58 3.71
CA LYS A 219 -6.81 -6.42 3.64
C LYS A 219 -5.77 -5.69 2.80
N GLY A 220 -4.81 -5.08 3.46
CA GLY A 220 -3.75 -4.33 2.79
C GLY A 220 -4.18 -2.90 2.40
N ARG A 221 -3.47 -2.33 1.43
CA ARG A 221 -3.47 -0.87 1.21
C ARG A 221 -4.53 -0.35 0.24
N SER A 222 -5.14 -1.19 -0.60
CA SER A 222 -5.92 -0.72 -1.76
C SER A 222 -7.18 0.08 -1.39
N ASN A 223 -7.99 -0.41 -0.44
CA ASN A 223 -9.30 0.19 -0.18
C ASN A 223 -9.18 1.60 0.43
N PHE A 224 -8.18 1.82 1.30
CA PHE A 224 -7.93 3.14 1.88
C PHE A 224 -7.52 4.14 0.79
N LEU A 225 -6.67 3.73 -0.14
CA LEU A 225 -6.21 4.62 -1.20
C LEU A 225 -7.33 4.97 -2.19
N SER A 226 -8.22 4.01 -2.50
CA SER A 226 -9.43 4.30 -3.29
C SER A 226 -10.35 5.29 -2.58
N HIS A 227 -10.50 5.17 -1.25
CA HIS A 227 -11.28 6.13 -0.46
C HIS A 227 -10.66 7.53 -0.47
N ILE A 228 -9.33 7.64 -0.34
CA ILE A 228 -8.62 8.93 -0.41
C ILE A 228 -8.90 9.65 -1.72
N GLY A 229 -8.90 8.96 -2.86
CA GLY A 229 -9.15 9.60 -4.14
C GLY A 229 -10.54 10.23 -4.26
N ILE A 230 -11.52 9.79 -3.48
CA ILE A 230 -12.85 10.43 -3.38
C ILE A 230 -12.72 11.82 -2.75
N HIS A 231 -11.91 11.95 -1.70
CA HIS A 231 -11.69 13.22 -1.00
C HIS A 231 -10.76 14.18 -1.75
N GLU A 232 -9.71 13.65 -2.37
CA GLU A 232 -8.69 14.44 -3.09
C GLU A 232 -9.03 14.61 -4.58
N ASN A 233 -10.23 14.19 -5.02
CA ASN A 233 -10.70 14.27 -6.40
C ASN A 233 -9.68 13.76 -7.44
N ILE A 234 -8.94 12.69 -7.12
CA ILE A 234 -7.86 12.20 -7.98
C ILE A 234 -8.50 11.59 -9.25
N PRO A 235 -8.21 12.12 -10.45
CA PRO A 235 -8.90 11.71 -11.66
C PRO A 235 -8.50 10.29 -12.07
N CYS A 236 -9.49 9.55 -12.53
CA CYS A 236 -9.39 8.21 -13.09
C CYS A 236 -10.23 8.21 -14.38
N PRO A 237 -9.67 8.67 -15.51
CA PRO A 237 -10.40 8.74 -16.78
C PRO A 237 -10.75 7.35 -17.32
N CYS A 238 -11.80 7.28 -18.14
CA CYS A 238 -12.11 6.12 -18.97
C CYS A 238 -10.98 5.87 -19.98
N VAL A 239 -10.81 4.61 -20.39
CA VAL A 239 -9.79 4.20 -21.36
C VAL A 239 -10.35 3.94 -22.75
N VAL A 240 -11.66 4.12 -22.94
CA VAL A 240 -12.30 3.99 -24.24
C VAL A 240 -12.22 5.35 -24.93
N ASP A 241 -11.76 5.33 -26.19
CA ASP A 241 -11.66 6.54 -27.01
C ASP A 241 -13.05 7.22 -27.11
N GLU A 242 -13.07 8.55 -27.13
CA GLU A 242 -14.30 9.39 -27.14
C GLU A 242 -15.17 9.32 -25.86
N CYS A 243 -14.69 8.67 -24.79
CA CYS A 243 -15.38 8.68 -23.50
C CYS A 243 -14.75 9.67 -22.50
N ASP A 244 -15.42 10.81 -22.27
CA ASP A 244 -14.97 11.84 -21.33
C ASP A 244 -15.28 11.54 -19.86
N ALA A 245 -15.69 10.31 -19.53
CA ALA A 245 -16.03 9.95 -18.16
C ALA A 245 -14.78 9.93 -17.27
N ILE A 246 -14.81 10.71 -16.17
CA ILE A 246 -13.74 10.76 -15.17
C ILE A 246 -14.29 10.32 -13.81
N PHE A 247 -13.62 9.34 -13.19
CA PHE A 247 -13.98 8.83 -11.87
C PHE A 247 -13.03 9.33 -10.78
N ARG A 248 -13.49 9.33 -9.52
CA ARG A 248 -12.65 9.62 -8.35
C ARG A 248 -12.05 8.36 -7.69
N SER A 249 -12.34 7.18 -8.24
CA SER A 249 -11.80 5.91 -7.75
C SER A 249 -11.76 4.85 -8.87
N PRO A 250 -10.65 4.09 -8.99
CA PRO A 250 -10.53 3.02 -9.97
C PRO A 250 -11.48 1.84 -9.78
N LEU A 251 -12.23 1.80 -8.67
CA LEU A 251 -13.23 0.77 -8.40
C LEU A 251 -14.50 0.96 -9.25
N HIS A 252 -14.82 2.18 -9.67
CA HIS A 252 -16.00 2.46 -10.49
C HIS A 252 -15.77 2.23 -11.98
N LEU A 253 -14.52 2.29 -12.42
CA LEU A 253 -14.17 2.14 -13.83
C LEU A 253 -14.63 0.80 -14.43
N PRO A 254 -14.44 -0.38 -13.79
CA PRO A 254 -14.95 -1.64 -14.34
C PRO A 254 -16.47 -1.67 -14.53
N VAL A 255 -17.22 -1.10 -13.57
CA VAL A 255 -18.68 -1.03 -13.64
C VAL A 255 -19.12 -0.11 -14.77
N HIS A 256 -18.42 1.02 -14.95
CA HIS A 256 -18.68 1.92 -16.06
C HIS A 256 -18.38 1.27 -17.43
N LEU A 257 -17.22 0.64 -17.58
CA LEU A 257 -16.85 -0.09 -18.81
C LEU A 257 -17.92 -1.13 -19.17
N GLN A 258 -18.40 -1.88 -18.18
CA GLN A 258 -19.47 -2.85 -18.39
C GLN A 258 -20.79 -2.21 -18.81
N LYS A 259 -21.23 -1.14 -18.13
CA LYS A 259 -22.57 -0.56 -18.34
C LYS A 259 -22.67 0.37 -19.55
N LYS A 260 -21.61 1.13 -19.85
CA LYS A 260 -21.61 2.17 -20.90
C LYS A 260 -20.96 1.70 -22.18
N HIS A 261 -19.99 0.80 -22.10
CA HIS A 261 -19.27 0.30 -23.28
C HIS A 261 -19.52 -1.18 -23.54
N VAL A 262 -20.26 -1.88 -22.66
CA VAL A 262 -20.43 -3.36 -22.74
C VAL A 262 -19.08 -4.08 -22.76
N LEU A 263 -18.05 -3.46 -22.18
CA LEU A 263 -16.68 -3.96 -22.14
C LEU A 263 -16.36 -4.51 -20.76
N PHE A 264 -16.02 -5.79 -20.71
CA PHE A 264 -15.43 -6.41 -19.53
C PHE A 264 -13.92 -6.17 -19.50
N ILE A 265 -13.30 -6.13 -18.31
CA ILE A 265 -11.85 -5.91 -18.17
C ILE A 265 -11.02 -6.91 -18.99
N ASN A 266 -11.50 -8.15 -19.07
CA ASN A 266 -10.91 -9.26 -19.80
C ASN A 266 -11.07 -9.15 -21.33
N ASN A 267 -11.97 -8.28 -21.80
CA ASN A 267 -12.21 -8.02 -23.23
C ASN A 267 -11.57 -6.71 -23.70
N LEU A 268 -10.89 -5.97 -22.82
CA LEU A 268 -10.17 -4.77 -23.21
C LEU A 268 -9.07 -5.10 -24.20
N THR A 269 -8.87 -4.22 -25.19
CA THR A 269 -7.66 -4.27 -26.02
C THR A 269 -6.44 -4.12 -25.11
N ALA A 270 -5.30 -4.63 -25.55
CA ALA A 270 -4.16 -4.66 -24.65
C ALA A 270 -3.55 -3.25 -24.45
N LYS A 271 -3.70 -2.32 -25.43
CA LYS A 271 -3.56 -0.86 -25.27
C LYS A 271 -4.45 -0.30 -24.16
N GLN A 272 -5.77 -0.51 -24.20
CA GLN A 272 -6.72 -0.02 -23.18
C GLN A 272 -6.39 -0.57 -21.79
N TYR A 273 -6.04 -1.85 -21.71
CA TYR A 273 -5.64 -2.47 -20.45
C TYR A 273 -4.35 -1.87 -19.89
N HIS A 274 -3.35 -1.62 -20.75
CA HIS A 274 -2.11 -0.98 -20.32
C HIS A 274 -2.41 0.42 -19.80
N GLN A 275 -3.17 1.23 -20.53
CA GLN A 275 -3.60 2.57 -20.09
C GLN A 275 -4.30 2.52 -18.73
N MET A 276 -5.26 1.60 -18.55
CA MET A 276 -5.97 1.40 -17.29
C MET A 276 -5.01 1.03 -16.15
N THR A 277 -4.03 0.17 -16.43
CA THR A 277 -3.04 -0.28 -15.44
C THR A 277 -2.09 0.85 -15.03
N THR A 278 -1.62 1.65 -15.99
CA THR A 278 -0.79 2.84 -15.75
C THR A 278 -1.56 3.86 -14.91
N MET A 279 -2.77 4.22 -15.34
CA MET A 279 -3.64 5.14 -14.61
C MET A 279 -3.90 4.66 -13.17
N ARG A 280 -4.17 3.37 -12.95
CA ARG A 280 -4.33 2.81 -11.59
C ARG A 280 -3.09 3.00 -10.73
N LYS A 281 -1.90 2.73 -11.28
CA LYS A 281 -0.63 2.93 -10.56
C LYS A 281 -0.44 4.40 -10.20
N ASP A 282 -0.73 5.31 -11.13
CA ASP A 282 -0.60 6.75 -10.92
C ASP A 282 -1.60 7.26 -9.87
N PHE A 283 -2.86 6.84 -9.95
CA PHE A 283 -3.89 7.11 -8.95
C PHE A 283 -3.42 6.69 -7.56
N TYR A 284 -2.97 5.44 -7.40
CA TYR A 284 -2.53 4.94 -6.09
C TYR A 284 -1.24 5.61 -5.61
N ARG A 285 -0.36 6.02 -6.52
CA ARG A 285 0.83 6.82 -6.19
C ARG A 285 0.42 8.17 -5.61
N LYS A 286 -0.49 8.90 -6.27
CA LYS A 286 -1.03 10.18 -5.81
C LYS A 286 -1.76 10.02 -4.47
N ALA A 287 -2.70 9.08 -4.37
CA ALA A 287 -3.47 8.83 -3.16
C ALA A 287 -2.59 8.46 -1.95
N LYS A 288 -1.45 7.79 -2.18
CA LYS A 288 -0.53 7.41 -1.10
C LYS A 288 0.12 8.62 -0.43
N ALA A 289 0.30 9.74 -1.13
CA ALA A 289 0.84 10.97 -0.54
C ALA A 289 -0.08 11.53 0.56
N PHE A 290 -1.39 11.36 0.40
CA PHE A 290 -2.40 11.84 1.34
C PHE A 290 -2.78 10.83 2.41
N ARG A 291 -2.15 9.64 2.45
CA ARG A 291 -2.53 8.59 3.40
C ARG A 291 -2.51 9.09 4.84
N ASP A 292 -1.51 9.88 5.18
CA ASP A 292 -1.31 10.34 6.54
C ASP A 292 -2.34 11.40 6.99
N LYS A 293 -2.84 12.18 6.04
CA LYS A 293 -3.89 13.18 6.27
C LYS A 293 -5.22 12.51 6.69
N TYR A 294 -5.58 11.41 6.04
CA TYR A 294 -6.86 10.72 6.25
C TYR A 294 -6.80 9.52 7.19
N PHE A 295 -5.67 8.80 7.18
CA PHE A 295 -5.44 7.58 7.94
C PHE A 295 -4.10 7.63 8.69
N PRO A 296 -3.90 8.63 9.57
CA PRO A 296 -2.72 8.66 10.44
C PRO A 296 -2.76 7.47 11.41
N PRO A 297 -1.62 7.03 11.99
CA PRO A 297 -1.58 5.90 12.93
C PRO A 297 -2.65 5.92 14.02
N GLU A 298 -2.99 7.10 14.52
CA GLU A 298 -4.01 7.36 15.56
C GLU A 298 -5.41 6.95 15.09
N SER A 299 -5.67 6.99 13.80
CA SER A 299 -6.96 6.58 13.23
C SER A 299 -7.13 5.05 13.11
N PHE A 300 -6.10 4.29 13.46
CA PHE A 300 -6.17 2.84 13.55
C PHE A 300 -7.07 2.45 14.72
N VAL A 301 -8.13 1.70 14.41
CA VAL A 301 -9.11 1.26 15.42
C VAL A 301 -8.70 -0.11 15.97
N GLY A 302 -8.26 -1.02 15.10
CA GLY A 302 -7.96 -2.39 15.48
C GLY A 302 -7.93 -3.33 14.30
N PHE A 303 -7.97 -4.62 14.60
CA PHE A 303 -8.12 -5.67 13.60
C PHE A 303 -9.55 -6.18 13.62
N ASN A 304 -10.08 -6.52 12.45
CA ASN A 304 -11.39 -7.14 12.37
C ASN A 304 -11.28 -8.59 12.88
N ASP A 305 -12.04 -8.92 13.93
CA ASP A 305 -12.02 -10.24 14.55
C ASP A 305 -12.60 -11.34 13.65
N CYS A 306 -13.38 -10.94 12.64
CA CYS A 306 -13.63 -11.83 11.52
C CYS A 306 -12.30 -12.05 10.80
N LYS A 307 -11.57 -13.10 11.23
CA LYS A 307 -10.68 -13.82 10.33
C LYS A 307 -11.51 -14.02 9.08
N THR A 308 -11.06 -13.45 7.97
CA THR A 308 -11.64 -13.82 6.68
C THR A 308 -11.39 -15.30 6.59
N LYS A 309 -12.40 -16.10 6.97
CA LYS A 309 -12.48 -17.51 6.63
C LYS A 309 -12.15 -17.48 5.15
N ASP A 310 -11.05 -18.13 4.78
CA ASP A 310 -10.84 -18.41 3.39
C ASP A 310 -11.98 -19.38 3.09
N THR A 311 -13.14 -18.83 2.71
CA THR A 311 -14.41 -19.55 2.73
C THR A 311 -14.26 -20.83 1.92
N THR A 312 -13.52 -20.75 0.80
CA THR A 312 -13.14 -21.91 0.01
C THR A 312 -12.28 -22.95 0.75
N ARG A 313 -11.39 -22.55 1.65
CA ARG A 313 -10.57 -23.48 2.44
C ARG A 313 -11.40 -24.21 3.49
N ASP A 314 -12.27 -23.49 4.17
CA ASP A 314 -12.98 -24.05 5.32
C ASP A 314 -14.13 -24.97 4.89
N PHE A 315 -14.70 -24.76 3.70
CA PHE A 315 -15.80 -25.56 3.15
C PHE A 315 -15.41 -26.71 2.21
N GLU A 316 -14.17 -26.82 1.73
CA GLU A 316 -13.77 -27.93 0.85
C GLU A 316 -12.93 -28.94 1.65
N ASP A 317 -13.18 -30.23 1.49
CA ASP A 317 -12.35 -31.30 2.05
C ASP A 317 -10.89 -31.11 1.55
N PRO A 318 -9.88 -31.17 2.43
CA PRO A 318 -8.49 -31.20 1.99
C PRO A 318 -8.10 -32.46 1.22
N LYS A 319 -8.84 -33.57 1.34
CA LYS A 319 -8.51 -34.84 0.69
C LYS A 319 -9.02 -34.89 -0.75
N CYS A 320 -8.11 -35.22 -1.68
CA CYS A 320 -8.47 -35.47 -3.06
C CYS A 320 -9.25 -36.79 -3.17
N GLN A 321 -10.40 -36.80 -3.84
CA GLN A 321 -11.23 -38.00 -4.04
C GLN A 321 -10.59 -39.00 -5.01
N GLU A 322 -9.82 -38.53 -6.00
CA GLU A 322 -9.23 -39.41 -7.01
C GLU A 322 -7.99 -40.16 -6.49
N CYS A 323 -7.10 -39.48 -5.76
CA CYS A 323 -5.83 -40.07 -5.31
C CYS A 323 -5.61 -40.07 -3.79
N GLY A 324 -6.55 -39.56 -3.01
CA GLY A 324 -6.44 -39.52 -1.54
C GLY A 324 -5.45 -38.51 -0.96
N ALA A 325 -4.77 -37.71 -1.79
CA ALA A 325 -3.76 -36.75 -1.32
C ALA A 325 -4.36 -35.63 -0.46
N MET A 326 -3.72 -35.30 0.66
CA MET A 326 -4.14 -34.23 1.58
C MET A 326 -3.55 -32.88 1.18
N ILE A 327 -4.38 -31.98 0.67
CA ILE A 327 -4.00 -30.68 0.13
C ILE A 327 -4.80 -29.55 0.81
N THR A 328 -4.17 -28.84 1.74
CA THR A 328 -4.84 -27.86 2.62
C THR A 328 -5.05 -26.47 2.02
N SER A 329 -4.32 -26.10 0.96
CA SER A 329 -4.39 -24.77 0.34
C SER A 329 -5.18 -24.81 -0.95
N ALA A 330 -6.16 -23.90 -1.12
CA ALA A 330 -6.98 -23.81 -2.33
C ALA A 330 -6.13 -23.66 -3.63
N MET A 331 -5.03 -22.91 -3.58
CA MET A 331 -4.11 -22.79 -4.72
C MET A 331 -3.38 -24.11 -5.01
N SER A 332 -2.96 -24.81 -3.95
CA SER A 332 -2.35 -26.14 -4.11
C SER A 332 -3.36 -27.16 -4.63
N ARG A 333 -4.64 -27.08 -4.24
CA ARG A 333 -5.73 -27.94 -4.75
C ARG A 333 -5.92 -27.73 -6.26
N ARG A 334 -6.06 -26.48 -6.72
CA ARG A 334 -6.13 -26.17 -8.16
C ARG A 334 -4.93 -26.72 -8.95
N ARG A 335 -3.72 -26.52 -8.41
CA ARG A 335 -2.49 -27.08 -8.99
C ARG A 335 -2.51 -28.60 -9.04
N HIS A 336 -3.03 -29.23 -7.98
CA HIS A 336 -3.16 -30.67 -7.87
C HIS A 336 -4.15 -31.22 -8.91
N VAL A 337 -5.36 -30.64 -9.00
CA VAL A 337 -6.34 -30.98 -10.04
C VAL A 337 -5.78 -30.78 -11.45
N ALA A 338 -5.05 -29.69 -11.69
CA ALA A 338 -4.42 -29.47 -12.99
C ALA A 338 -3.44 -30.58 -13.38
N LYS A 339 -2.81 -31.29 -12.43
CA LYS A 339 -1.99 -32.47 -12.72
C LYS A 339 -2.83 -33.66 -13.18
N HIS A 340 -3.92 -33.94 -12.49
CA HIS A 340 -4.86 -34.99 -12.89
C HIS A 340 -5.41 -34.76 -14.31
N LEU A 341 -5.71 -33.51 -14.64
CA LEU A 341 -6.19 -33.12 -15.97
C LEU A 341 -5.08 -33.00 -17.03
N ASN A 342 -3.80 -33.22 -16.66
CA ASN A 342 -2.64 -32.92 -17.49
C ASN A 342 -2.67 -31.50 -18.12
N LEU A 343 -3.27 -30.54 -17.41
CA LEU A 343 -3.51 -29.20 -17.90
C LEU A 343 -2.25 -28.35 -17.74
N SER A 344 -1.65 -27.95 -18.85
CA SER A 344 -0.48 -27.08 -18.90
C SER A 344 -0.53 -26.15 -20.11
N TYR A 345 0.06 -24.96 -19.98
CA TYR A 345 0.11 -23.96 -21.04
C TYR A 345 1.55 -23.71 -21.47
N LYS A 346 1.77 -23.53 -22.78
CA LYS A 346 3.08 -23.15 -23.32
C LYS A 346 3.47 -21.75 -22.83
N CYS A 347 4.78 -21.50 -22.74
CA CYS A 347 5.31 -20.17 -22.48
C CYS A 347 4.88 -19.19 -23.59
N VAL A 348 4.68 -17.92 -23.24
CA VAL A 348 4.25 -16.87 -24.19
C VAL A 348 5.40 -16.30 -25.03
N PHE A 349 6.65 -16.63 -24.69
CA PHE A 349 7.83 -16.22 -25.45
C PHE A 349 8.07 -17.20 -26.60
N ASP A 350 8.22 -16.67 -27.81
CA ASP A 350 8.45 -17.49 -29.01
C ASP A 350 9.77 -18.28 -28.87
N GLY A 351 9.74 -19.54 -29.33
CA GLY A 351 10.85 -20.49 -29.17
C GLY A 351 11.00 -21.10 -27.78
N CYS A 352 10.17 -20.74 -26.80
CA CYS A 352 10.22 -21.34 -25.47
C CYS A 352 9.21 -22.50 -25.30
N GLU A 353 9.69 -23.74 -25.33
CA GLU A 353 8.87 -24.94 -25.22
C GLU A 353 8.40 -25.27 -23.80
N THR A 354 8.86 -24.51 -22.79
CA THR A 354 8.51 -24.79 -21.40
C THR A 354 7.01 -24.63 -21.19
N LYS A 355 6.38 -25.70 -20.68
CA LYS A 355 4.97 -25.69 -20.26
C LYS A 355 4.86 -25.46 -18.76
N GLY A 356 3.80 -24.80 -18.34
CA GLY A 356 3.52 -24.58 -16.93
C GLY A 356 2.10 -24.13 -16.67
N TRP A 357 1.74 -24.00 -15.39
CA TRP A 357 0.46 -23.42 -15.00
C TRP A 357 0.55 -21.90 -15.00
N PRO A 358 -0.56 -21.17 -15.18
CA PRO A 358 -0.52 -19.71 -15.20
C PRO A 358 0.09 -19.10 -13.93
N SER A 359 0.04 -19.78 -12.78
CA SER A 359 0.67 -19.33 -11.53
C SER A 359 2.19 -19.51 -11.49
N THR A 360 2.77 -20.45 -12.24
CA THR A 360 4.22 -20.72 -12.27
C THR A 360 4.93 -20.00 -13.41
N LEU A 361 4.19 -19.64 -14.46
CA LEU A 361 4.73 -18.93 -15.62
C LEU A 361 5.44 -17.59 -15.26
N PRO A 362 4.98 -16.74 -14.32
CA PRO A 362 5.71 -15.54 -13.93
C PRO A 362 7.12 -15.80 -13.41
N THR A 363 7.29 -16.84 -12.58
CA THR A 363 8.61 -17.23 -12.07
C THR A 363 9.49 -17.73 -13.21
N HIS A 364 8.91 -18.47 -14.16
CA HIS A 364 9.61 -18.90 -15.36
C HIS A 364 10.04 -17.71 -16.24
N PHE A 365 9.16 -16.73 -16.48
CA PHE A 365 9.49 -15.49 -17.22
C PHE A 365 10.69 -14.79 -16.60
N TYR A 366 10.71 -14.68 -15.26
CA TYR A 366 11.80 -14.03 -14.55
C TYR A 366 13.10 -14.83 -14.65
N ARG A 367 13.06 -16.16 -14.48
CA ARG A 367 14.27 -16.99 -14.42
C ARG A 367 14.89 -17.29 -15.78
N LYS A 368 14.06 -17.55 -16.80
CA LYS A 368 14.53 -17.96 -18.13
C LYS A 368 14.65 -16.80 -19.10
N HIS A 369 13.77 -15.80 -18.98
CA HIS A 369 13.72 -14.67 -19.91
C HIS A 369 14.18 -13.34 -19.28
N SER A 370 14.50 -13.32 -17.97
CA SER A 370 14.85 -12.09 -17.24
C SER A 370 13.77 -11.00 -17.33
N ARG A 371 12.51 -11.41 -17.54
CA ARG A 371 11.35 -10.51 -17.73
C ARG A 371 10.31 -10.73 -16.65
N LYS A 372 9.71 -9.66 -16.14
CA LYS A 372 8.55 -9.74 -15.25
C LYS A 372 7.27 -9.74 -16.08
N SER A 373 6.15 -10.14 -15.47
CA SER A 373 4.84 -10.05 -16.14
C SER A 373 4.44 -8.61 -16.53
N SER A 374 5.06 -7.59 -15.94
CA SER A 374 4.90 -6.19 -16.31
C SER A 374 5.64 -5.78 -17.58
N ASP A 375 6.62 -6.59 -17.99
CA ASP A 375 7.56 -6.27 -19.07
C ASP A 375 7.25 -7.08 -20.33
N LEU A 376 6.10 -7.77 -20.35
CA LEU A 376 5.59 -8.53 -21.49
C LEU A 376 5.12 -7.56 -22.57
N SER A 377 5.32 -7.93 -23.83
CA SER A 377 4.70 -7.22 -24.95
C SER A 377 3.18 -7.26 -24.87
N GLU A 378 2.53 -6.44 -25.68
CA GLU A 378 1.08 -6.40 -25.78
C GLU A 378 0.50 -7.79 -26.12
N GLU A 379 1.07 -8.47 -27.13
CA GLU A 379 0.61 -9.80 -27.55
C GLU A 379 0.90 -10.87 -26.49
N GLN A 380 2.08 -10.84 -25.87
CA GLN A 380 2.48 -11.79 -24.83
C GLN A 380 1.56 -11.67 -23.60
N LEU A 381 1.25 -10.44 -23.20
CA LEU A 381 0.34 -10.16 -22.08
C LEU A 381 -1.08 -10.64 -22.39
N PHE A 382 -1.56 -10.43 -23.61
CA PHE A 382 -2.86 -10.93 -24.06
C PHE A 382 -2.93 -12.46 -24.02
N LYS A 383 -1.95 -13.17 -24.62
CA LYS A 383 -1.85 -14.64 -24.56
C LYS A 383 -1.85 -15.14 -23.11
N TYR A 384 -1.03 -14.54 -22.24
CA TYR A 384 -0.93 -14.93 -20.84
C TYR A 384 -2.24 -14.73 -20.06
N LYS A 385 -3.00 -13.67 -20.35
CA LYS A 385 -4.32 -13.44 -19.73
C LYS A 385 -5.34 -14.47 -20.18
N ARG A 386 -5.38 -14.78 -21.49
CA ARG A 386 -6.28 -15.80 -22.03
C ARG A 386 -6.04 -17.14 -21.32
N MET A 387 -4.78 -17.55 -21.18
CA MET A 387 -4.40 -18.74 -20.40
C MET A 387 -4.93 -18.72 -18.96
N LYS A 388 -4.91 -17.57 -18.28
CA LYS A 388 -5.46 -17.44 -16.91
C LYS A 388 -6.98 -17.60 -16.87
N VAL A 389 -7.69 -16.96 -17.80
CA VAL A 389 -9.15 -17.04 -17.89
C VAL A 389 -9.57 -18.48 -18.17
N ASP A 390 -8.93 -19.12 -19.15
CA ASP A 390 -9.19 -20.52 -19.51
C ASP A 390 -8.92 -21.44 -18.31
N PHE A 391 -7.80 -21.27 -17.61
CA PHE A 391 -7.47 -22.07 -16.44
C PHE A 391 -8.49 -21.88 -15.30
N ILE A 392 -8.91 -20.65 -15.01
CA ILE A 392 -9.91 -20.38 -13.96
C ILE A 392 -11.24 -21.05 -14.31
N LYS A 393 -11.66 -20.98 -15.58
CA LYS A 393 -12.89 -21.63 -16.07
C LYS A 393 -12.83 -23.15 -15.83
N VAL A 394 -11.77 -23.80 -16.29
CA VAL A 394 -11.58 -25.25 -16.12
C VAL A 394 -11.53 -25.64 -14.64
N MET A 395 -10.81 -24.88 -13.81
CA MET A 395 -10.72 -25.17 -12.37
C MET A 395 -12.04 -24.99 -11.63
N LYS A 396 -12.91 -24.07 -12.04
CA LYS A 396 -14.22 -23.86 -11.42
C LYS A 396 -15.11 -25.11 -11.59
N GLU A 397 -14.99 -25.79 -12.73
CA GLU A 397 -15.76 -27.00 -13.05
C GLU A 397 -15.12 -28.26 -12.48
N ALA A 398 -13.78 -28.34 -12.51
CA ALA A 398 -13.07 -29.55 -12.10
C ALA A 398 -12.87 -29.67 -10.59
N VAL A 399 -12.48 -28.60 -9.89
CA VAL A 399 -12.09 -28.69 -8.47
C VAL A 399 -13.15 -29.35 -7.58
N PRO A 400 -14.46 -29.05 -7.68
CA PRO A 400 -15.48 -29.70 -6.87
C PRO A 400 -15.58 -31.23 -7.06
N LYS A 401 -15.13 -31.77 -8.20
CA LYS A 401 -15.12 -33.22 -8.48
C LYS A 401 -13.98 -33.93 -7.73
N TYR A 402 -12.90 -33.22 -7.46
CA TYR A 402 -11.71 -33.74 -6.78
C TYR A 402 -11.74 -33.45 -5.28
N PHE A 403 -12.38 -32.36 -4.86
CA PHE A 403 -12.45 -31.92 -3.48
C PHE A 403 -13.90 -31.58 -3.17
N LEU A 404 -14.59 -32.48 -2.48
CA LEU A 404 -15.98 -32.29 -2.13
C LEU A 404 -16.13 -31.09 -1.19
N TYR A 405 -17.22 -30.36 -1.34
CA TYR A 405 -17.65 -29.46 -0.29
C TYR A 405 -18.01 -30.30 0.92
N LYS A 406 -17.47 -29.93 2.09
CA LYS A 406 -18.02 -30.34 3.37
C LYS A 406 -19.46 -29.90 3.35
N VAL A 407 -20.36 -30.84 3.10
CA VAL A 407 -21.76 -30.68 3.47
C VAL A 407 -21.66 -30.47 4.97
N ASN A 408 -21.85 -29.23 5.42
CA ASN A 408 -22.02 -29.02 6.86
C ASN A 408 -23.21 -29.90 7.16
N ALA A 409 -22.98 -31.01 7.89
CA ALA A 409 -24.06 -31.83 8.40
C ALA A 409 -25.03 -30.84 9.04
N THR A 410 -26.18 -30.70 8.40
CA THR A 410 -27.15 -29.68 8.76
C THR A 410 -27.46 -29.85 10.24
N GLU A 411 -27.73 -28.73 10.89
CA GLU A 411 -28.15 -28.60 12.29
C GLU A 411 -29.50 -29.30 12.58
N ASP A 412 -29.91 -30.27 11.75
CA ASP A 412 -31.12 -31.09 11.86
C ASP A 412 -31.04 -32.09 13.03
N GLY A 413 -29.88 -32.20 13.69
CA GLY A 413 -29.69 -33.01 14.91
C GLY A 413 -29.85 -32.25 16.23
N LEU A 414 -30.36 -31.01 16.23
CA LEU A 414 -30.67 -30.24 17.45
C LEU A 414 -32.17 -30.09 17.73
N LEU A 415 -33.01 -30.91 17.08
CA LEU A 415 -34.46 -31.01 17.31
C LEU A 415 -34.92 -32.45 17.61
N GLU A 416 -34.07 -33.27 18.24
CA GLU A 416 -34.51 -34.52 18.89
C GLU A 416 -34.24 -34.49 20.40
#